data_AF-A0A7V2GXF0-F1
#
_entry.id   AF-A0A7V2GXF0-F1
#
_cell.length_a   1.000
_cell.length_b   1.000
_cell.length_c   1.000
_cell.angle_alpha   90.00
_cell.angle_beta   90.00
_cell.angle_gamma   90.00
#
_symmetry.space_group_name_H-M   'P 1'
#
loop_
_entity.id
_entity.type
_entity.pdbx_description
1 polymer ?
#
loop_
_entity_poly.entity_id
_entity_poly.type
_entity_poly.pdbx_seq_one_letter_code
_entity_poly.pdbx_strand_id
1 'polypeptide(L)' 'MNIAEFWPVFAAVALLIGVAVAAMAIGVMFKRPCLRGSCGGPKVIGPDGEAISCASCPNRDAH' A
#
# COMPACT_ATOMS: atom_id res chain seq x y z
N MET A 1 7.97 -12.54 36.24
CA MET A 1 7.72 -12.97 34.85
C MET A 1 9.06 -13.10 34.13
N ASN A 2 9.34 -14.25 33.52
CA ASN A 2 10.55 -14.45 32.71
C ASN A 2 10.29 -14.05 31.25
N ILE A 3 11.25 -13.36 30.64
CA ILE A 3 11.21 -12.96 29.22
C ILE A 3 11.04 -14.15 28.26
N ALA A 4 11.48 -15.35 28.67
CA ALA A 4 11.36 -16.58 27.89
C ALA A 4 9.90 -16.99 27.62
N GLU A 5 8.97 -16.66 28.52
CA GLU A 5 7.55 -16.99 28.39
C GLU A 5 6.83 -16.11 27.35
N PHE A 6 7.37 -14.93 27.03
CA PHE A 6 6.77 -14.03 26.05
C PHE A 6 7.14 -14.38 24.60
N TRP A 7 8.20 -15.18 24.41
CA TRP A 7 8.69 -15.56 23.10
C TRP A 7 7.66 -16.27 22.21
N PRO A 8 6.86 -17.25 22.71
CA PRO A 8 5.85 -17.93 21.90
C PRO A 8 4.74 -16.98 21.44
N VAL A 9 4.30 -16.07 22.33
CA VAL A 9 3.27 -15.07 22.02
C VAL A 9 3.78 -14.08 20.99
N PHE A 10 5.01 -13.59 21.16
CA PHE A 10 5.66 -12.71 20.19
C PHE A 10 5.76 -13.37 18.82
N ALA A 11 6.24 -14.61 18.75
CA ALA A 11 6.37 -15.35 17.50
C ALA A 11 5.01 -15.57 16.82
N ALA A 12 3.97 -15.92 17.58
CA ALA A 12 2.62 -16.08 17.05
C ALA A 12 2.08 -14.77 16.45
N VAL A 13 2.22 -13.65 17.15
CA VAL A 13 1.76 -12.34 16.67
C VAL A 13 2.56 -11.88 15.46
N ALA A 14 3.89 -12.02 15.49
CA ALA A 14 4.75 -11.67 14.37
C ALA A 14 4.40 -12.46 13.10
N LEU A 15 4.10 -13.76 13.24
CA LEU A 15 3.66 -14.60 12.14
C LEU A 15 2.32 -14.13 11.57
N LEU A 16 1.33 -13.85 12.42
CA LEU A 16 0.02 -13.38 11.98
C LEU A 16 0.10 -12.03 11.24
N ILE A 17 0.85 -11.08 11.79
CA ILE A 17 1.08 -9.78 11.14
C ILE A 17 1.82 -9.98 9.81
N GLY A 18 2.86 -10.81 9.79
CA GLY A 18 3.62 -11.12 8.59
C GLY A 18 2.74 -11.69 7.47
N VAL A 19 1.87 -12.65 7.80
CA VAL A 19 0.90 -13.22 6.85
C VAL A 19 -0.09 -12.17 6.35
N ALA A 20 -0.62 -11.32 7.24
CA ALA A 20 -1.55 -10.26 6.86
C ALA A 20 -0.89 -9.25 5.90
N VAL A 21 0.32 -8.80 6.21
CA VAL A 21 1.09 -7.88 5.36
C VAL A 21 1.43 -8.53 4.01
N ALA A 22 1.81 -9.81 4.00
CA ALA A 22 2.06 -10.54 2.76
C ALA A 22 0.81 -10.62 1.87
N ALA A 23 -0.37 -10.89 2.46
CA ALA A 23 -1.64 -10.90 1.74
C ALA A 23 -1.97 -9.51 1.14
N MET A 24 -1.74 -8.43 1.90
CA MET A 24 -1.91 -7.06 1.37
C MET A 24 -0.94 -6.77 0.21
N ALA A 25 0.31 -7.18 0.34
CA ALA A 25 1.34 -6.99 -0.69
C ALA A 25 0.99 -7.71 -2.00
N ILE A 26 0.44 -8.92 -1.91
CA ILE A 26 -0.08 -9.67 -3.07
C ILE A 26 -1.13 -8.81 -3.79
N GLY A 27 -2.12 -8.27 -3.08
CA GLY A 27 -3.16 -7.42 -3.68
C GLY A 27 -2.59 -6.21 -4.44
N VAL A 28 -1.56 -5.55 -3.88
CA VAL A 28 -0.88 -4.42 -4.52
C VAL A 28 -0.10 -4.85 -5.76
N MET A 29 0.59 -6.00 -5.72
CA MET A 29 1.36 -6.50 -6.87
C MET A 29 0.47 -6.89 -8.06
N PHE A 30 -0.69 -7.49 -7.82
CA PHE A 30 -1.59 -7.93 -8.88
C PHE A 30 -2.35 -6.79 -9.56
N LYS A 31 -2.86 -5.83 -8.77
CA LYS A 31 -3.74 -4.78 -9.32
C LYS A 31 -3.02 -3.47 -9.58
N ARG A 32 -1.84 -3.24 -8.97
CA ARG A 32 -1.07 -1.99 -8.98
C ARG A 32 -1.96 -0.73 -9.07
N PRO A 33 -3.01 -0.62 -8.23
CA PRO A 33 -3.99 0.43 -8.41
C PRO A 33 -3.28 1.75 -8.17
N CYS A 34 -3.39 2.68 -9.11
CA CYS A 34 -2.86 4.02 -8.89
C CYS A 34 -3.58 4.59 -7.65
N LEU A 35 -2.81 4.94 -6.61
CA LEU A 35 -3.36 5.46 -5.35
C LEU A 35 -4.16 6.73 -5.65
N ARG A 36 -5.46 6.75 -5.37
CA ARG A 36 -6.32 7.92 -5.58
C ARG A 36 -5.81 9.08 -4.72
N GLY A 37 -5.55 10.23 -5.34
CA GLY A 37 -4.89 11.39 -4.72
C GLY A 37 -3.38 11.46 -4.99
N SER A 38 -2.73 10.35 -5.30
CA SER A 38 -1.38 10.34 -5.85
C SER A 38 -1.45 10.24 -7.38
N CYS A 39 -2.15 9.24 -7.95
CA CYS A 39 -1.98 8.87 -9.36
C CYS A 39 -3.24 8.42 -10.16
N GLY A 40 -4.49 8.53 -9.70
CA GLY A 40 -5.60 7.91 -10.45
C GLY A 40 -7.03 8.20 -9.99
N GLY A 41 -7.31 9.45 -9.65
CA GLY A 41 -8.67 10.00 -9.54
C GLY A 41 -8.95 10.96 -10.71
N PRO A 42 -10.17 11.51 -10.84
CA PRO A 42 -10.41 12.62 -11.76
C PRO A 42 -9.33 13.70 -11.56
N LYS A 43 -8.81 14.25 -12.66
CA LYS A 43 -7.67 15.19 -12.65
C LYS A 43 -7.86 16.24 -11.56
N VAL A 44 -6.99 16.21 -10.56
CA VAL A 44 -6.92 17.27 -9.55
C VAL A 44 -6.16 18.41 -10.21
N ILE A 45 -6.83 19.53 -10.44
CA ILE A 45 -6.22 20.72 -11.04
C ILE A 45 -5.48 21.48 -9.94
N GLY A 46 -4.20 21.75 -10.14
CA GLY A 46 -3.38 22.56 -9.26
C GLY A 46 -3.77 24.05 -9.32
N PRO A 47 -3.27 24.88 -8.39
CA PRO A 47 -3.53 26.33 -8.37
C PRO A 47 -2.96 27.07 -9.59
N ASP A 48 -2.08 26.43 -10.35
CA ASP A 48 -1.51 26.85 -11.63
C ASP A 48 -2.39 26.50 -12.85
N GLY A 49 -3.48 25.75 -12.66
CA GLY A 49 -4.34 25.27 -13.75
C GLY A 49 -3.83 23.98 -14.40
N GLU A 50 -2.69 23.44 -13.95
CA GLU A 50 -2.12 22.21 -14.49
C GLU A 50 -2.72 20.97 -13.80
N ALA A 51 -2.78 19.85 -14.50
CA ALA A 51 -3.25 18.61 -13.92
C ALA A 51 -2.17 17.97 -13.02
N ILE A 52 -2.47 17.78 -11.74
CA ILE A 52 -1.62 17.02 -10.83
C ILE A 52 -1.74 15.54 -11.19
N SER A 53 -0.79 15.05 -11.97
CA SER A 53 -0.62 13.63 -12.26
C SER A 53 0.72 13.15 -11.71
N CYS A 54 0.77 11.95 -11.12
CA CYS A 54 2.03 11.26 -10.93
C CYS A 54 2.74 11.15 -12.28
N ALA A 55 3.92 11.79 -12.39
CA ALA A 55 4.77 11.67 -13.56
C ALA A 55 5.13 10.21 -13.91
N SER A 56 5.06 9.31 -12.91
CA SER A 56 5.63 7.97 -12.98
C SER A 56 4.66 6.80 -12.75
N CYS A 57 3.32 6.99 -12.64
CA CYS A 57 2.42 5.82 -12.43
C CYS A 57 2.38 4.96 -13.70
N PRO A 58 2.88 3.70 -13.71
CA PRO A 58 2.87 2.87 -14.91
C PRO A 58 1.47 2.45 -15.36
N ASN A 59 0.47 2.58 -14.48
CA ASN A 59 -0.92 2.18 -14.71
C ASN A 59 -1.86 3.40 -14.89
N ARG A 60 -1.31 4.56 -15.30
CA ARG A 60 -2.07 5.82 -15.45
C ARG A 60 -3.14 5.75 -16.54
N ASP A 61 -2.88 5.00 -17.61
CA ASP A 61 -3.73 5.04 -18.82
C ASP A 61 -4.79 3.92 -18.83
N ALA A 62 -4.82 3.06 -17.80
CA ALA A 62 -5.74 1.93 -17.68
C ALA A 62 -7.02 2.24 -16.87
N HIS A 63 -7.17 3.48 -16.38
CA HIS A 63 -8.28 3.97 -15.55
C HIS A 63 -8.66 5.40 -15.92
#